data_AF-A0AAF0E8Z4-F1
#
_entry.id   AF-A0AAF0E8Z4-F1
#
_cell.length_a   1.000
_cell.length_b   1.000
_cell.length_c   1.000
_cell.angle_alpha   90.00
_cell.angle_beta   90.00
_cell.angle_gamma   90.00
#
_symmetry.space_group_name_H-M   'P 1'
#
loop_
_entity.id
_entity.type
_entity.pdbx_description
1 polymer ?
#
loop_
_entity_poly.entity_id
_entity_poly.type
_entity_poly.pdbx_seq_one_letter_code
_entity_poly.pdbx_strand_id
1 'polypeptide(L)'
;MKFTLAALLPLALALSASASGLSCKKNLKRNFLIGYNPDNKVERYEYGYNENWKFDGFLEIKNSTIHQQFEFYDCEAPSDDFHSSHGNVHYGQVRPTDEKDLCLSSEAVFVYKGKDKKESKIRVEPEGIVNNLLLKPCASEGEDLRHQWFKAREVEDCGVRLSLKGKKGDVEADGLVHNSHWTVSLEPFSSWDWREAFYLSEGQLDPKCALKNLK
;
A
#
# COMPACT_ATOMS: atom_id res chain seq x y z
N MET A 1 51.09 15.70 -28.51
CA MET A 1 50.43 16.09 -27.25
C MET A 1 49.07 15.39 -27.19
N LYS A 2 48.84 14.51 -26.21
CA LYS A 2 47.57 13.78 -26.05
C LYS A 2 46.68 14.59 -25.10
N PHE A 3 45.54 15.08 -25.59
CA PHE A 3 44.51 15.68 -24.74
C PHE A 3 43.57 14.57 -24.26
N THR A 4 43.61 14.29 -22.97
CA THR A 4 42.68 13.38 -22.31
C THR A 4 41.42 14.17 -21.94
N LEU A 5 40.32 13.96 -22.65
CA LEU A 5 39.00 14.45 -22.25
C LEU A 5 38.51 13.59 -21.08
N ALA A 6 38.49 14.15 -19.88
CA ALA A 6 37.79 13.54 -18.75
C ALA A 6 36.28 13.71 -18.98
N ALA A 7 35.58 12.61 -19.23
CA ALA A 7 34.13 12.57 -19.29
C ALA A 7 33.56 12.78 -17.87
N LEU A 8 33.00 13.97 -17.64
CA LEU A 8 32.19 14.26 -16.46
C LEU A 8 30.83 13.58 -16.61
N LEU A 9 30.65 12.44 -15.95
CA LEU A 9 29.34 11.82 -15.74
C LEU A 9 28.48 12.78 -14.90
N PRO A 10 27.29 13.19 -15.37
CA PRO A 10 26.39 13.94 -14.52
C PRO A 10 25.86 12.99 -13.44
N LEU A 11 26.17 13.29 -12.18
CA LEU A 11 25.50 12.69 -11.03
C LEU A 11 24.02 13.04 -11.16
N ALA A 12 23.20 12.08 -11.56
CA ALA A 12 21.76 12.17 -11.43
C ALA A 12 21.46 12.23 -9.93
N LEU A 13 21.30 13.44 -9.39
CA LEU A 13 20.67 13.65 -8.10
C LEU A 13 19.27 13.05 -8.22
N ALA A 14 19.08 11.87 -7.64
CA ALA A 14 17.75 11.37 -7.34
C ALA A 14 17.12 12.42 -6.42
N LEU A 15 16.29 13.31 -6.97
CA LEU A 15 15.44 14.16 -6.16
C LEU A 15 14.56 13.21 -5.35
N SER A 16 14.90 13.06 -4.08
CA SER A 16 13.98 12.57 -3.06
C SER A 16 12.75 13.47 -3.16
N ALA A 17 11.69 12.95 -3.76
CA ALA A 17 10.40 13.61 -3.75
C ALA A 17 9.90 13.55 -2.31
N SER A 18 10.31 14.55 -1.53
CA SER A 18 9.90 14.80 -0.16
C SER A 18 8.44 15.25 -0.16
N ALA A 19 7.52 14.39 -0.58
CA ALA A 19 6.13 14.59 -0.21
C ALA A 19 6.06 14.34 1.30
N SER A 20 5.44 15.27 2.03
CA SER A 20 5.14 15.27 3.46
C SER A 20 6.26 15.46 4.49
N GLY A 21 7.54 15.46 4.11
CA GLY A 21 8.65 15.59 5.07
C GLY A 21 9.20 14.27 5.61
N LEU A 22 8.63 13.14 5.19
CA LEU A 22 9.29 11.83 5.29
C LEU A 22 10.43 11.71 4.28
N SER A 23 11.54 11.12 4.72
CA SER A 23 12.66 10.75 3.85
C SER A 23 12.32 9.46 3.11
N CYS A 24 11.76 9.61 1.90
CA CYS A 24 11.36 8.49 1.06
C CYS A 24 12.19 8.37 -0.20
N LYS A 25 12.54 7.14 -0.56
CA LYS A 25 13.17 6.76 -1.82
C LYS A 25 12.17 5.97 -2.64
N LYS A 26 12.13 6.29 -3.94
CA LYS A 26 11.38 5.47 -4.88
C LYS A 26 12.01 4.09 -4.94
N ASN A 27 11.26 3.07 -4.56
CA ASN A 27 11.80 1.72 -4.43
C ASN A 27 11.34 0.82 -5.59
N LEU A 28 10.14 1.06 -6.14
CA LEU A 28 9.54 0.14 -7.13
C LEU A 28 9.10 0.86 -8.41
N LYS A 29 9.06 0.09 -9.51
CA LYS A 29 8.53 0.55 -10.80
C LYS A 29 7.03 0.86 -10.70
N ARG A 30 6.55 1.68 -11.63
CA ARG A 30 5.12 2.00 -11.77
C ARG A 30 4.34 0.74 -12.07
N ASN A 31 3.27 0.52 -11.32
CA ASN A 31 2.51 -0.71 -11.36
C ASN A 31 1.01 -0.45 -11.20
N PHE A 32 0.20 -1.42 -11.61
CA PHE A 32 -1.23 -1.42 -11.33
C PHE A 32 -1.49 -1.98 -9.93
N LEU A 33 -2.52 -1.43 -9.28
CA LEU A 33 -3.05 -1.96 -8.03
C LEU A 33 -3.99 -3.13 -8.36
N ILE A 34 -3.71 -4.31 -7.83
CA ILE A 34 -4.39 -5.54 -8.23
C ILE A 34 -4.84 -6.35 -7.01
N GLY A 35 -6.06 -6.85 -7.08
CA GLY A 35 -6.63 -7.87 -6.21
C GLY A 35 -6.66 -9.22 -6.90
N TYR A 36 -6.39 -10.26 -6.13
CA TYR A 36 -6.41 -11.61 -6.63
C TYR A 36 -7.34 -12.50 -5.81
N ASN A 37 -8.37 -13.05 -6.45
CA ASN A 37 -9.30 -14.00 -5.85
C ASN A 37 -8.91 -15.47 -6.13
N PRO A 38 -9.11 -16.41 -5.18
CA PRO A 38 -8.97 -17.86 -5.43
C PRO A 38 -9.72 -18.41 -6.66
N ASP A 39 -10.77 -17.73 -7.17
CA ASP A 39 -11.43 -18.06 -8.44
C ASP A 39 -10.67 -17.61 -9.71
N ASN A 40 -9.38 -17.24 -9.58
CA ASN A 40 -8.50 -16.73 -10.65
C ASN A 40 -8.99 -15.45 -11.35
N LYS A 41 -9.86 -14.67 -10.70
CA LYS A 41 -10.24 -13.34 -11.20
C LYS A 41 -9.25 -12.32 -10.66
N VAL A 42 -8.56 -11.68 -11.59
CA VAL A 42 -7.63 -10.58 -11.33
C VAL A 42 -8.42 -9.28 -11.48
N GLU A 43 -8.59 -8.57 -10.39
CA GLU A 43 -9.28 -7.27 -10.39
C GLU A 43 -8.26 -6.14 -10.32
N ARG A 44 -8.46 -5.10 -11.13
CA ARG A 44 -7.67 -3.88 -11.07
C ARG A 44 -8.44 -2.84 -10.31
N TYR A 45 -7.75 -2.16 -9.40
CA TYR A 45 -8.32 -1.10 -8.59
C TYR A 45 -7.83 0.26 -9.08
N GLU A 46 -8.78 1.16 -9.24
CA GLU A 46 -8.55 2.53 -9.69
C GLU A 46 -9.18 3.48 -8.68
N TYR A 47 -8.62 4.66 -8.52
CA TYR A 47 -9.20 5.68 -7.67
C TYR A 47 -10.09 6.62 -8.48
N GLY A 48 -11.18 7.06 -7.86
CA GLY A 48 -12.13 8.00 -8.43
C GLY A 48 -12.52 9.08 -7.42
N TYR A 49 -13.06 10.17 -7.94
CA TYR A 49 -13.63 11.26 -7.14
C TYR A 49 -15.13 11.31 -7.39
N ASN A 50 -15.94 11.23 -6.34
CA ASN A 50 -17.39 11.34 -6.42
C ASN A 50 -17.82 12.73 -5.95
N GLU A 51 -18.70 13.39 -6.69
CA GLU A 51 -19.26 14.70 -6.32
C GLU A 51 -20.04 14.68 -4.99
N ASN A 52 -20.47 13.51 -4.51
CA ASN A 52 -21.12 13.35 -3.21
C ASN A 52 -20.14 13.10 -2.06
N TRP A 53 -18.86 12.87 -2.35
CA TRP A 53 -17.80 12.61 -1.38
C TRP A 53 -16.56 13.45 -1.69
N LYS A 54 -16.74 14.78 -1.72
CA LYS A 54 -15.85 15.77 -2.35
C LYS A 54 -14.43 15.91 -1.79
N PHE A 55 -14.01 15.13 -0.79
CA PHE A 55 -12.76 15.39 -0.08
C PHE A 55 -11.73 14.26 -0.08
N ASP A 56 -12.12 13.02 -0.34
CA ASP A 56 -11.20 11.88 -0.39
C ASP A 56 -11.36 11.14 -1.74
N GLY A 57 -10.26 10.72 -2.37
CA GLY A 57 -10.35 9.82 -3.53
C GLY A 57 -10.75 8.43 -3.03
N PHE A 58 -11.77 7.80 -3.61
CA PHE A 58 -12.17 6.44 -3.23
C PHE A 58 -11.53 5.44 -4.18
N LEU A 59 -11.01 4.32 -3.67
CA LEU A 59 -10.68 3.20 -4.52
C LEU A 59 -11.94 2.43 -4.90
N GLU A 60 -12.18 2.36 -6.19
CA GLU A 60 -13.29 1.65 -6.80
C GLU A 60 -12.76 0.57 -7.75
N ILE A 61 -13.51 -0.52 -7.89
CA ILE A 61 -13.28 -1.50 -8.95
C ILE A 61 -13.77 -0.86 -10.25
N LYS A 62 -12.87 -0.54 -11.18
CA LYS A 62 -13.27 -0.08 -12.52
C LYS A 62 -12.67 -0.95 -13.61
N ASN A 63 -13.53 -1.33 -14.55
CA ASN A 63 -13.16 -1.75 -15.92
C ASN A 63 -12.84 -0.51 -16.79
N SER A 64 -12.09 0.44 -16.24
CA SER A 64 -11.83 1.71 -16.89
C SER A 64 -10.68 1.57 -17.89
N THR A 65 -10.67 2.44 -18.90
CA THR A 65 -9.58 2.59 -19.88
C THR A 65 -8.44 3.45 -19.34
N ILE A 66 -8.64 4.08 -18.17
CA ILE A 66 -7.68 4.96 -17.52
C ILE A 66 -6.78 4.09 -16.67
N HIS A 67 -5.71 3.59 -17.27
CA HIS A 67 -4.71 2.74 -16.65
C HIS A 67 -3.90 3.48 -15.56
N GLN A 68 -4.55 3.80 -14.44
CA GLN A 68 -3.94 4.48 -13.29
C GLN A 68 -2.85 3.60 -12.68
N GLN A 69 -1.72 4.23 -12.34
CA GLN A 69 -0.56 3.55 -11.81
C GLN A 69 -0.20 4.11 -10.44
N PHE A 70 0.30 3.22 -9.62
CA PHE A 70 0.80 3.50 -8.28
C PHE A 70 2.30 3.20 -8.21
N GLU A 71 2.95 3.87 -7.29
CA GLU A 71 4.35 3.66 -6.92
C GLU A 71 4.45 3.46 -5.41
N PHE A 72 5.30 2.51 -5.01
CA PHE A 72 5.69 2.36 -3.61
C PHE A 72 6.96 3.16 -3.33
N TYR A 73 6.88 3.97 -2.30
CA TYR A 73 7.96 4.79 -1.76
C TYR A 73 8.44 4.15 -0.47
N ASP A 74 9.68 3.67 -0.46
CA ASP A 74 10.33 3.14 0.74
C ASP A 74 10.83 4.30 1.59
N CYS A 75 10.35 4.40 2.81
CA CYS A 75 10.54 5.55 3.67
C CYS A 75 11.32 5.16 4.92
N GLU A 76 12.20 6.05 5.36
CA GLU A 76 12.81 5.94 6.68
C GLU A 76 11.73 6.03 7.75
N ALA A 77 11.74 5.09 8.70
CA ALA A 77 10.78 5.09 9.79
C ALA A 77 10.96 6.37 10.64
N PRO A 78 9.92 7.18 10.86
CA PRO A 78 10.06 8.46 11.54
C PRO A 78 10.26 8.30 13.06
N SER A 79 9.97 7.12 13.62
CA SER A 79 10.21 6.79 15.03
C SER A 79 10.28 5.27 15.23
N ASP A 80 10.67 4.86 16.45
CA ASP A 80 10.73 3.45 16.85
C ASP A 80 9.36 2.76 16.89
N ASP A 81 8.26 3.52 16.83
CA ASP A 81 6.91 2.95 16.75
C ASP A 81 6.62 2.35 15.37
N PHE A 82 7.40 2.65 14.33
CA PHE A 82 7.20 2.13 12.98
C PHE A 82 8.25 1.09 12.62
N HIS A 83 7.85 0.11 11.80
CA HIS A 83 8.80 -0.85 11.25
C HIS A 83 9.69 -0.19 10.18
N SER A 84 10.98 -0.55 10.18
CA SER A 84 11.96 -0.10 9.19
C SER A 84 12.26 -1.21 8.17
N SER A 85 12.63 -0.79 6.96
CA SER A 85 12.99 -1.68 5.86
C SER A 85 14.23 -2.54 6.17
N HIS A 86 14.17 -3.83 5.81
CA HIS A 86 15.26 -4.79 6.01
C HIS A 86 15.17 -5.95 5.02
N GLY A 87 16.28 -6.25 4.33
CA GLY A 87 16.32 -7.32 3.32
C GLY A 87 15.39 -7.02 2.15
N ASN A 88 14.48 -7.96 1.86
CA ASN A 88 13.46 -7.86 0.80
C ASN A 88 12.10 -7.35 1.30
N VAL A 89 12.05 -6.79 2.51
CA VAL A 89 10.85 -6.22 3.11
C VAL A 89 11.06 -4.73 3.29
N HIS A 90 10.20 -3.94 2.65
CA HIS A 90 10.25 -2.49 2.65
C HIS A 90 9.02 -1.91 3.33
N TYR A 91 9.16 -0.73 3.91
CA TYR A 91 8.07 -0.02 4.59
C TYR A 91 7.99 1.42 4.10
N GLY A 92 6.78 1.95 3.98
CA GLY A 92 6.57 3.31 3.50
C GLY A 92 5.18 3.53 2.95
N GLN A 93 5.06 4.30 1.88
CA GLN A 93 3.78 4.81 1.37
C GLN A 93 3.53 4.37 -0.07
N VAL A 94 2.26 4.12 -0.40
CA VAL A 94 1.80 3.87 -1.77
C VAL A 94 1.17 5.15 -2.30
N ARG A 95 1.59 5.63 -3.47
CA ARG A 95 1.15 6.91 -4.03
C ARG A 95 0.72 6.73 -5.48
N PRO A 96 -0.34 7.43 -5.95
CA PRO A 96 -0.60 7.58 -7.38
C PRO A 96 0.59 8.23 -8.09
N THR A 97 0.79 7.88 -9.35
CA THR A 97 1.90 8.41 -10.16
C THR A 97 1.66 9.83 -10.66
N ASP A 98 0.40 10.18 -10.84
CA ASP A 98 -0.15 11.45 -11.29
C ASP A 98 -0.51 12.40 -10.14
N GLU A 99 -0.79 11.89 -8.95
CA GLU A 99 -1.11 12.67 -7.75
C GLU A 99 -0.20 12.33 -6.55
N LYS A 100 1.06 12.73 -6.64
CA LYS A 100 2.13 12.33 -5.69
C LYS A 100 2.01 12.90 -4.28
N ASP A 101 1.16 13.91 -4.08
CA ASP A 101 0.87 14.47 -2.75
C ASP A 101 -0.21 13.67 -2.01
N LEU A 102 -0.85 12.71 -2.70
CA LEU A 102 -1.81 11.79 -2.13
C LEU A 102 -1.19 10.42 -1.87
N CYS A 103 -1.63 9.81 -0.78
CA CYS A 103 -1.20 8.51 -0.32
C CYS A 103 -2.43 7.61 -0.14
N LEU A 104 -2.26 6.36 -0.53
CA LEU A 104 -3.15 5.28 -0.16
C LEU A 104 -3.31 5.26 1.37
N SER A 105 -4.54 5.25 1.85
CA SER A 105 -4.88 5.44 3.25
C SER A 105 -6.03 4.51 3.62
N SER A 106 -5.88 3.72 4.68
CA SER A 106 -6.98 2.96 5.27
C SER A 106 -7.70 3.82 6.30
N GLU A 107 -9.03 3.85 6.33
CA GLU A 107 -9.76 4.61 7.36
C GLU A 107 -9.68 3.96 8.74
N ALA A 108 -9.40 2.66 8.78
CA ALA A 108 -9.19 1.91 10.01
C ALA A 108 -7.80 1.25 10.07
N VAL A 109 -7.34 1.08 11.30
CA VAL A 109 -6.24 0.18 11.67
C VAL A 109 -6.77 -0.87 12.64
N PHE A 110 -6.05 -1.98 12.75
CA PHE A 110 -6.48 -3.13 13.54
C PHE A 110 -5.53 -3.32 14.72
N VAL A 111 -6.09 -3.55 15.91
CA VAL A 111 -5.32 -3.72 17.15
C VAL A 111 -5.82 -4.91 17.95
N TYR A 112 -4.99 -5.44 18.84
CA TYR A 112 -5.44 -6.39 19.84
C TYR A 112 -6.01 -5.69 21.07
N LYS A 113 -7.16 -6.16 21.55
CA LYS A 113 -7.72 -5.76 22.84
C LYS A 113 -6.91 -6.40 23.97
N GLY A 114 -6.09 -5.59 24.63
CA GLY A 114 -5.25 -6.04 25.74
C GLY A 114 -4.02 -6.82 25.27
N LYS A 115 -3.40 -7.60 26.16
CA LYS A 115 -2.14 -8.30 25.86
C LYS A 115 -2.32 -9.61 25.10
N ASP A 116 -3.55 -10.12 25.01
CA ASP A 116 -3.86 -11.39 24.37
C ASP A 116 -3.93 -11.23 22.84
N LYS A 117 -2.94 -11.75 22.13
CA LYS A 117 -2.86 -11.76 20.66
C LYS A 117 -3.72 -12.86 20.03
N LYS A 118 -4.99 -12.93 20.42
CA LYS A 118 -5.98 -13.84 19.84
C LYS A 118 -6.82 -13.08 18.82
N GLU A 119 -7.20 -13.76 17.74
CA GLU A 119 -8.03 -13.16 16.68
C GLU A 119 -9.36 -12.60 17.21
N SER A 120 -10.01 -13.31 18.14
CA SER A 120 -11.22 -12.84 18.83
C SER A 120 -11.05 -11.57 19.68
N LYS A 121 -9.81 -11.06 19.78
CA LYS A 121 -9.47 -9.81 20.44
C LYS A 121 -9.12 -8.71 19.45
N ILE A 122 -9.12 -8.96 18.15
CA ILE A 122 -8.89 -7.93 17.13
C ILE A 122 -10.04 -6.92 17.20
N ARG A 123 -9.69 -5.64 17.12
CA ARG A 123 -10.61 -4.50 17.05
C ARG A 123 -10.14 -3.51 16.00
N VAL A 124 -11.09 -2.75 15.49
CA VAL A 124 -10.85 -1.62 14.60
C VAL A 124 -10.71 -0.34 15.41
N GLU A 125 -9.73 0.47 15.03
CA GLU A 125 -9.55 1.84 15.50
C GLU A 125 -9.60 2.81 14.30
N PRO A 126 -10.39 3.91 14.37
CA PRO A 126 -11.34 4.25 15.43
C PRO A 126 -12.58 3.31 15.44
N GLU A 127 -13.17 3.07 16.61
CA GLU A 127 -14.38 2.25 16.71
C GLU A 127 -15.57 2.91 15.96
N GLY A 128 -16.39 2.10 15.28
CA GLY A 128 -17.62 2.56 14.62
C GLY A 128 -17.45 3.20 13.25
N ILE A 129 -16.22 3.22 12.70
CA ILE A 129 -15.98 3.70 11.33
C ILE A 129 -16.26 2.60 10.29
N VAL A 130 -16.72 3.01 9.11
CA VAL A 130 -16.70 2.14 7.93
C VAL A 130 -15.27 2.18 7.40
N ASN A 131 -14.59 1.04 7.42
CA ASN A 131 -13.23 0.94 6.91
C ASN A 131 -13.25 1.03 5.38
N ASN A 132 -12.64 2.05 4.79
CA ASN A 132 -12.41 2.13 3.35
C ASN A 132 -10.93 2.41 3.04
N LEU A 133 -10.51 2.00 1.84
CA LEU A 133 -9.22 2.37 1.28
C LEU A 133 -9.40 3.59 0.36
N LEU A 134 -8.72 4.68 0.70
CA LEU A 134 -8.89 6.00 0.11
C LEU A 134 -7.54 6.60 -0.31
N LEU A 135 -7.58 7.69 -1.06
CA LEU A 135 -6.48 8.62 -1.24
C LEU A 135 -6.69 9.83 -0.35
N LYS A 136 -5.75 10.05 0.55
CA LYS A 136 -5.68 11.23 1.43
C LYS A 136 -4.33 11.91 1.28
N PRO A 137 -4.17 13.18 1.70
CA PRO A 137 -2.86 13.81 1.74
C PRO A 137 -1.84 12.93 2.46
N CYS A 138 -0.64 12.81 1.88
CA CYS A 138 0.43 12.05 2.50
C CYS A 138 0.81 12.63 3.86
N ALA A 139 0.75 11.82 4.91
CA ALA A 139 1.20 12.15 6.25
C ALA A 139 2.69 11.88 6.41
N SER A 140 3.30 12.44 7.46
CA SER A 140 4.72 12.20 7.81
C SER A 140 4.95 11.69 9.21
N GLU A 141 3.95 11.74 10.07
CA GLU A 141 4.05 11.31 11.46
C GLU A 141 2.66 11.01 12.05
N GLY A 142 2.65 10.55 13.31
CA GLY A 142 1.43 10.44 14.11
C GLY A 142 0.45 9.35 13.67
N GLU A 143 -0.82 9.57 14.00
CA GLU A 143 -1.91 8.65 13.64
C GLU A 143 -2.16 8.67 12.13
N ASP A 144 -2.16 9.81 11.45
CA ASP A 144 -2.41 9.83 10.00
C ASP A 144 -1.41 8.95 9.22
N LEU A 145 -0.13 8.93 9.63
CA LEU A 145 0.87 8.03 9.04
C LEU A 145 0.59 6.55 9.36
N ARG A 146 0.08 6.24 10.55
CA ARG A 146 -0.31 4.87 10.95
C ARG A 146 -1.30 4.26 9.95
N HIS A 147 -2.19 5.08 9.39
CA HIS A 147 -3.18 4.69 8.39
C HIS A 147 -2.61 4.60 6.95
N GLN A 148 -1.36 5.02 6.73
CA GLN A 148 -0.69 5.10 5.43
C GLN A 148 0.64 4.31 5.38
N TRP A 149 0.98 3.60 6.45
CA TRP A 149 2.25 2.86 6.54
C TRP A 149 2.08 1.43 6.05
N PHE A 150 2.53 1.19 4.82
CA PHE A 150 2.45 -0.09 4.15
C PHE A 150 3.76 -0.85 4.25
N LYS A 151 3.66 -2.17 4.36
CA LYS A 151 4.75 -3.09 4.05
C LYS A 151 4.62 -3.55 2.60
N ALA A 152 5.74 -3.51 1.90
CA ALA A 152 5.93 -4.06 0.57
C ALA A 152 6.90 -5.25 0.65
N ARG A 153 6.50 -6.37 0.04
CA ARG A 153 7.36 -7.55 -0.09
C ARG A 153 7.35 -8.00 -1.54
N GLU A 154 8.53 -8.10 -2.14
CA GLU A 154 8.66 -8.71 -3.46
C GLU A 154 8.29 -10.20 -3.39
N VAL A 155 7.41 -10.62 -4.29
CA VAL A 155 7.01 -12.01 -4.46
C VAL A 155 7.39 -12.42 -5.88
N GLU A 156 8.28 -13.38 -5.99
CA GLU A 156 8.80 -13.89 -7.25
C GLU A 156 7.66 -14.25 -8.21
N ASP A 157 7.74 -13.69 -9.43
CA ASP A 157 6.75 -13.79 -10.52
C ASP A 157 5.39 -13.11 -10.27
N CYS A 158 5.20 -12.46 -9.13
CA CYS A 158 3.91 -11.89 -8.69
C CYS A 158 3.91 -10.38 -8.49
N GLY A 159 5.07 -9.73 -8.59
CA GLY A 159 5.23 -8.32 -8.27
C GLY A 159 5.36 -8.11 -6.77
N VAL A 160 4.71 -7.08 -6.23
CA VAL A 160 4.95 -6.61 -4.87
C VAL A 160 3.68 -6.75 -4.05
N ARG A 161 3.68 -7.64 -3.06
CA ARG A 161 2.58 -7.78 -2.12
C ARG A 161 2.58 -6.60 -1.15
N LEU A 162 1.42 -5.99 -0.99
CA LEU A 162 1.17 -4.88 -0.08
C LEU A 162 0.32 -5.34 1.11
N SER A 163 0.58 -4.75 2.26
CA SER A 163 -0.22 -4.92 3.48
C SER A 163 -0.14 -3.64 4.30
N LEU A 164 -1.26 -3.20 4.88
CA LEU A 164 -1.23 -2.12 5.86
C LEU A 164 -0.60 -2.64 7.14
N LYS A 165 0.41 -1.90 7.62
CA LYS A 165 1.16 -2.25 8.83
C LYS A 165 0.94 -1.33 10.00
N GLY A 166 0.76 -0.03 9.74
CA GLY A 166 0.68 0.95 10.81
C GLY A 166 1.88 0.90 11.76
N LYS A 167 1.59 1.04 13.06
CA LYS A 167 2.59 1.01 14.14
C LYS A 167 2.91 -0.43 14.54
N LYS A 168 4.10 -0.62 15.13
CA LYS A 168 4.49 -1.85 15.81
C LYS A 168 3.45 -2.17 16.89
N GLY A 169 2.84 -3.35 16.78
CA GLY A 169 1.77 -3.79 17.69
C GLY A 169 0.39 -3.77 17.04
N ASP A 170 0.22 -3.02 15.96
CA ASP A 170 -0.96 -3.16 15.10
C ASP A 170 -0.96 -4.53 14.42
N VAL A 171 -2.17 -4.99 14.12
CA VAL A 171 -2.43 -6.20 13.36
C VAL A 171 -2.28 -5.87 11.88
N GLU A 172 -1.46 -6.67 11.18
CA GLU A 172 -1.31 -6.55 9.73
C GLU A 172 -2.66 -6.76 9.04
N ALA A 173 -3.04 -5.83 8.17
CA ALA A 173 -4.19 -5.95 7.29
C ALA A 173 -3.71 -6.15 5.86
N ASP A 174 -3.77 -7.39 5.40
CA ASP A 174 -3.19 -7.87 4.13
C ASP A 174 -4.21 -8.60 3.24
N GLY A 175 -5.47 -8.67 3.66
CA GLY A 175 -6.59 -9.15 2.85
C GLY A 175 -7.44 -7.98 2.36
N LEU A 176 -7.81 -8.00 1.09
CA LEU A 176 -8.72 -7.03 0.50
C LEU A 176 -10.15 -7.59 0.48
N VAL A 177 -11.11 -6.75 0.86
CA VAL A 177 -12.54 -7.06 0.93
C VAL A 177 -13.34 -6.00 0.17
N HIS A 178 -14.35 -6.44 -0.57
CA HIS A 178 -15.28 -5.53 -1.26
C HIS A 178 -16.44 -5.16 -0.35
N ASN A 179 -16.73 -3.86 -0.28
CA ASN A 179 -17.90 -3.35 0.43
C ASN A 179 -19.12 -3.29 -0.49
N SER A 180 -20.32 -3.20 0.10
CA SER A 180 -21.60 -3.10 -0.62
C SER A 180 -21.77 -1.86 -1.50
N HIS A 181 -20.81 -0.92 -1.48
CA HIS A 181 -20.86 0.38 -2.16
C HIS A 181 -19.75 0.60 -3.20
N TRP A 182 -19.20 -0.48 -3.77
CA TRP A 182 -18.12 -0.43 -4.78
C TRP A 182 -16.76 0.06 -4.26
N THR A 183 -16.63 0.29 -2.96
CA THR A 183 -15.37 0.58 -2.27
C THR A 183 -14.71 -0.71 -1.79
N VAL A 184 -13.43 -0.62 -1.45
CA VAL A 184 -12.65 -1.73 -0.90
C VAL A 184 -12.04 -1.39 0.45
N SER A 185 -11.79 -2.41 1.25
CA SER A 185 -11.18 -2.32 2.58
C SER A 185 -9.98 -3.27 2.69
N LEU A 186 -9.03 -2.92 3.55
CA LEU A 186 -8.00 -3.86 4.00
C LEU A 186 -8.40 -4.42 5.36
N GLU A 187 -8.30 -5.73 5.50
CA GLU A 187 -8.71 -6.46 6.69
C GLU A 187 -7.63 -7.51 7.06
N PRO A 188 -7.45 -7.84 8.36
CA PRO A 188 -6.49 -8.85 8.79
C PRO A 188 -6.79 -10.24 8.24
N PHE A 189 -5.84 -10.86 7.54
CA PHE A 189 -6.02 -12.15 6.85
C PHE A 189 -6.42 -13.31 7.77
N SER A 190 -6.23 -13.19 9.09
CA SER A 190 -6.68 -14.20 10.06
C SER A 190 -8.21 -14.39 10.11
N SER A 191 -9.00 -13.47 9.53
CA SER A 191 -10.45 -13.57 9.54
C SER A 191 -11.01 -13.91 8.13
N TRP A 192 -11.48 -15.15 7.95
CA TRP A 192 -12.35 -15.67 6.86
C TRP A 192 -11.72 -16.12 5.52
N ASP A 193 -12.17 -17.31 5.08
CA ASP A 193 -11.76 -18.12 3.90
C ASP A 193 -11.91 -17.47 2.49
N TRP A 194 -12.11 -16.16 2.38
CA TRP A 194 -12.55 -15.50 1.13
C TRP A 194 -11.87 -14.16 0.84
N ARG A 195 -10.56 -14.03 1.07
CA ARG A 195 -9.88 -12.73 0.94
C ARG A 195 -8.82 -12.71 -0.15
N GLU A 196 -8.82 -11.59 -0.88
CA GLU A 196 -7.90 -11.35 -1.97
C GLU A 196 -6.59 -10.78 -1.45
N ALA A 197 -5.46 -11.27 -1.97
CA ALA A 197 -4.18 -10.65 -1.70
C ALA A 197 -4.01 -9.40 -2.58
N PHE A 198 -3.36 -8.38 -2.01
CA PHE A 198 -3.23 -7.05 -2.59
C PHE A 198 -1.81 -6.82 -3.15
N TYR A 199 -1.70 -6.42 -4.41
CA TYR A 199 -0.42 -6.33 -5.12
C TYR A 199 -0.24 -5.05 -5.93
N LEU A 200 1.01 -4.65 -6.11
CA LEU A 200 1.49 -3.83 -7.22
C LEU A 200 2.13 -4.74 -8.27
N SER A 201 1.60 -4.75 -9.50
CA SER A 201 2.14 -5.56 -10.61
C SER A 201 2.01 -4.86 -11.98
N GLU A 202 2.93 -5.19 -12.90
CA GLU A 202 2.99 -4.61 -14.26
C GLU A 202 1.87 -5.16 -15.18
N GLY A 203 1.13 -6.21 -14.76
CA GLY A 203 0.14 -6.87 -15.61
C GLY A 203 -0.69 -7.94 -14.90
N GLN A 204 -1.17 -8.95 -15.64
CA GLN A 204 -1.90 -10.07 -15.05
C GLN A 204 -1.00 -10.81 -14.05
N LEU A 205 -1.48 -10.93 -12.81
CA LEU A 205 -0.85 -11.78 -11.79
C LEU A 205 -0.95 -13.25 -12.20
N ASP A 206 0.12 -14.03 -12.03
CA ASP A 206 0.05 -15.49 -12.15
C ASP A 206 -0.96 -16.01 -11.10
N PRO A 207 -1.91 -16.89 -11.47
CA PRO A 207 -2.83 -17.50 -10.52
C PRO A 207 -2.19 -18.12 -9.27
N LYS A 208 -0.94 -18.57 -9.36
CA LYS A 208 -0.17 -19.11 -8.24
C LYS A 208 0.18 -18.06 -7.18
N CYS A 209 0.03 -16.78 -7.48
CA CYS A 209 0.33 -15.66 -6.57
C CYS A 209 -0.64 -15.57 -5.38
N ALA A 210 -1.86 -16.13 -5.48
CA ALA A 210 -2.73 -16.29 -4.30
C ALA A 210 -2.12 -17.18 -3.22
N LEU A 211 -1.42 -18.23 -3.66
CA LEU A 211 -1.07 -19.39 -2.83
C LEU A 211 0.39 -19.36 -2.38
N LYS A 212 1.27 -18.65 -3.10
CA LYS A 212 2.66 -18.43 -2.69
C LYS A 212 2.68 -17.51 -1.46
N ASN A 213 3.01 -18.10 -0.31
CA ASN A 213 3.19 -17.50 1.03
C ASN A 213 2.01 -17.61 2.04
N LEU A 214 1.17 -18.65 1.94
CA LEU A 214 0.36 -19.12 3.09
C LEU A 214 1.08 -20.15 3.98
N LYS A 215 2.41 -20.19 3.95
CA LYS A 215 3.26 -21.03 4.81
C LYS A 215 4.26 -20.19 5.57
#